data_AF-A0A4Z1CHH3-F1
#
_entry.id   AF-A0A4Z1CHH3-F1
#
_cell.length_a   1.000
_cell.length_b   1.000
_cell.length_c   1.000
_cell.angle_alpha   90.00
_cell.angle_beta   90.00
_cell.angle_gamma   90.00
#
_symmetry.space_group_name_H-M   'P 1'
#
loop_
_entity.id
_entity.type
_entity.pdbx_description
1 polymer ?
#
loop_
_entity_poly.entity_id
_entity_poly.type
_entity_poly.pdbx_seq_one_letter_code
_entity_poly.pdbx_strand_id
1 'polypeptide(L)'
;MSSQSVVDRVHVDNLDSEGLARIGLDILAASVGTCFVFVGSEREVYAARSEAIASGAISEEVVVAPIDGEAGSDDAVAWSDGAEPRNLFCAHCHQTFTAVAGVGDAVTCPSCGLSLSVHYNFSRRRAAYLAKYVSKDSLVNRGSRP
;
A
#
# COMPACT_ATOMS: atom_id res chain seq x y z
N MET A 1 -22.19 -32.11 11.97
CA MET A 1 -20.97 -32.09 11.15
C MET A 1 -20.27 -30.78 11.47
N SER A 2 -19.28 -30.83 12.37
CA SER A 2 -18.54 -29.63 12.78
C SER A 2 -17.58 -29.26 11.66
N SER A 3 -17.89 -28.18 10.94
CA SER A 3 -16.98 -27.59 9.97
C SER A 3 -15.89 -26.87 10.77
N GLN A 4 -14.75 -27.53 11.01
CA GLN A 4 -13.57 -26.82 11.46
C GLN A 4 -13.13 -25.91 10.30
N SER A 5 -13.14 -24.60 10.52
CA SER A 5 -12.44 -23.67 9.64
C SER A 5 -10.96 -24.03 9.68
N VAL A 6 -10.45 -24.67 8.64
CA VAL A 6 -9.02 -24.88 8.46
C VAL A 6 -8.44 -23.51 8.15
N VAL A 7 -7.81 -22.87 9.14
CA VAL A 7 -7.02 -21.66 8.91
C VAL A 7 -5.67 -22.15 8.41
N ASP A 8 -5.48 -22.14 7.09
CA ASP A 8 -4.16 -22.37 6.52
C ASP A 8 -3.35 -21.09 6.70
N ARG A 9 -2.28 -21.14 7.50
CA ARG A 9 -1.39 -19.99 7.71
C ARG A 9 -0.24 -20.11 6.73
N VAL A 10 -0.35 -19.42 5.60
CA VAL A 10 0.78 -19.23 4.69
C VAL A 10 1.59 -18.04 5.19
N HIS A 11 2.86 -18.29 5.52
CA HIS A 11 3.82 -17.23 5.79
C HIS A 11 4.58 -16.93 4.50
N VAL A 12 4.61 -15.66 4.11
CA VAL A 12 5.41 -15.19 2.98
C VAL A 12 6.47 -14.27 3.57
N ASP A 13 7.71 -14.76 3.64
CA ASP A 13 8.85 -14.06 4.28
C ASP A 13 9.33 -12.83 3.48
N ASN A 14 8.84 -12.62 2.25
CA ASN A 14 9.20 -11.48 1.40
C ASN A 14 8.17 -11.24 0.30
N LEU A 15 7.68 -10.00 0.12
CA LEU A 15 6.77 -9.62 -0.98
C LEU A 15 7.52 -9.04 -2.18
N ASP A 16 8.50 -9.78 -2.64
CA ASP A 16 9.04 -9.60 -3.98
C ASP A 16 8.10 -10.19 -5.04
N SER A 17 8.56 -10.23 -6.29
CA SER A 17 7.76 -10.78 -7.40
C SER A 17 7.40 -12.25 -7.21
N GLU A 18 8.24 -13.03 -6.53
CA GLU A 18 7.97 -14.45 -6.26
C GLU A 18 6.91 -14.61 -5.17
N GLY A 19 7.03 -13.83 -4.09
CA GLY A 19 6.03 -13.78 -3.02
C GLY A 19 4.64 -13.39 -3.53
N LEU A 20 4.55 -12.37 -4.39
CA LEU A 20 3.29 -11.96 -5.02
C LEU A 20 2.73 -13.04 -5.96
N ALA A 21 3.58 -13.69 -6.76
CA ALA A 21 3.16 -14.78 -7.62
C ALA A 21 2.60 -15.97 -6.82
N ARG A 22 3.21 -16.30 -5.67
CA ARG A 22 2.69 -17.34 -4.77
C ARG A 22 1.30 -16.99 -4.25
N ILE A 23 1.08 -15.75 -3.82
CA ILE A 23 -0.24 -15.29 -3.37
C ILE A 23 -1.28 -15.46 -4.49
N GLY A 24 -0.95 -15.07 -5.72
CA GLY A 24 -1.85 -15.24 -6.86
C GLY A 24 -2.21 -16.71 -7.10
N LEU A 25 -1.25 -17.63 -7.01
CA LEU A 25 -1.49 -19.06 -7.14
C LEU A 25 -2.38 -19.62 -6.03
N ASP A 26 -2.14 -19.23 -4.78
CA ASP A 26 -2.93 -19.69 -3.63
C ASP A 26 -4.40 -19.22 -3.76
N ILE A 27 -4.61 -18.01 -4.30
CA ILE A 27 -5.94 -17.46 -4.54
C ILE A 27 -6.66 -18.19 -5.66
N LEU A 28 -5.97 -18.48 -6.77
CA LEU A 28 -6.54 -19.23 -7.88
C LEU A 28 -6.92 -20.66 -7.49
N ALA A 29 -6.22 -21.25 -6.52
CA ALA A 29 -6.50 -22.58 -5.99
C ALA A 29 -7.61 -22.60 -4.92
N ALA A 30 -8.01 -21.45 -4.40
CA ALA A 30 -8.96 -21.35 -3.31
C ALA A 30 -10.40 -21.63 -3.74
N SER A 31 -11.18 -22.17 -2.81
CA SER A 31 -12.62 -22.35 -2.97
C SER A 31 -13.40 -21.12 -2.53
N VAL A 32 -14.64 -20.98 -3.01
CA VAL A 32 -15.57 -19.95 -2.53
C VAL A 32 -15.72 -20.04 -1.00
N GLY A 33 -15.67 -18.89 -0.30
CA GLY A 33 -15.75 -18.81 1.15
C GLY A 33 -14.40 -18.88 1.86
N THR A 34 -13.28 -18.88 1.13
CA THR A 34 -11.93 -18.77 1.70
C THR A 34 -11.61 -17.30 2.01
N CYS A 35 -11.35 -16.99 3.29
CA CYS A 35 -10.89 -15.67 3.70
C CYS A 35 -9.36 -15.61 3.81
N PHE A 36 -8.77 -14.58 3.21
CA PHE A 36 -7.35 -14.29 3.27
C PHE A 36 -7.08 -13.17 4.28
N VAL A 37 -6.07 -13.35 5.13
CA VAL A 37 -5.65 -12.34 6.10
C VAL A 37 -4.18 -12.03 5.86
N PHE A 38 -3.87 -10.79 5.52
CA PHE A 38 -2.51 -10.31 5.36
C PHE A 38 -2.09 -9.48 6.58
N VAL A 39 -0.96 -9.84 7.18
CA VAL A 39 -0.37 -9.16 8.34
C VAL A 39 1.09 -8.87 8.02
N GLY A 40 1.54 -7.63 8.22
CA GLY A 40 2.87 -7.17 7.82
C GLY A 40 2.93 -5.65 7.72
N SER A 41 3.98 -5.10 7.10
CA SER A 41 4.04 -3.65 6.87
C SER A 41 2.90 -3.18 5.94
N GLU A 42 2.47 -1.93 6.04
CA GLU A 42 1.47 -1.28 5.20
C GLU A 42 1.75 -1.53 3.72
N ARG A 43 3.00 -1.31 3.31
CA ARG A 43 3.44 -1.56 1.93
C ARG A 43 3.17 -3.00 1.51
N GLU A 44 3.54 -3.94 2.37
CA GLU A 44 3.43 -5.37 2.13
C GLU A 44 1.97 -5.82 2.06
N VAL A 45 1.19 -5.57 3.11
CA VAL A 45 -0.19 -6.06 3.20
C VAL A 45 -1.07 -5.47 2.11
N TYR A 46 -0.84 -4.22 1.71
CA TYR A 46 -1.58 -3.63 0.61
C TYR A 46 -1.11 -4.11 -0.76
N ALA A 47 0.19 -4.42 -0.95
CA ALA A 47 0.66 -5.07 -2.17
C ALA A 47 0.03 -6.47 -2.31
N ALA A 48 0.06 -7.27 -1.25
CA ALA A 48 -0.59 -8.58 -1.19
C ALA A 48 -2.10 -8.47 -1.48
N ARG A 49 -2.80 -7.52 -0.86
CA ARG A 49 -4.22 -7.25 -1.14
C ARG A 49 -4.45 -6.86 -2.60
N SER A 50 -3.64 -5.97 -3.16
CA SER A 50 -3.75 -5.54 -4.56
C SER A 50 -3.63 -6.73 -5.50
N GLU A 51 -2.64 -7.59 -5.27
CA GLU A 51 -2.44 -8.82 -6.03
C GLU A 51 -3.61 -9.78 -5.85
N ALA A 52 -4.13 -9.90 -4.63
CA ALA A 52 -5.25 -10.78 -4.35
C ALA A 52 -6.50 -10.41 -5.15
N ILE A 53 -6.84 -9.12 -5.16
CA ILE A 53 -7.95 -8.59 -5.96
C ILE A 53 -7.68 -8.77 -7.46
N ALA A 54 -6.43 -8.57 -7.91
CA ALA A 54 -6.07 -8.78 -9.32
C ALA A 54 -6.21 -10.26 -9.75
N SER A 55 -5.94 -11.19 -8.83
CA SER A 55 -6.06 -12.64 -9.00
C SER A 55 -7.49 -13.17 -8.82
N GLY A 56 -8.46 -12.30 -8.50
CA GLY A 56 -9.89 -12.63 -8.47
C GLY A 56 -10.52 -12.77 -7.10
N ALA A 57 -9.77 -12.53 -6.01
CA ALA A 57 -10.38 -12.44 -4.68
C ALA A 57 -11.37 -11.27 -4.61
N ILE A 58 -12.47 -11.43 -3.88
CA ILE A 58 -13.39 -10.33 -3.58
C ILE A 58 -12.90 -9.56 -2.35
N SER A 59 -13.23 -8.27 -2.28
CA SER A 59 -12.71 -7.41 -1.21
C SER A 59 -13.18 -7.84 0.18
N GLU A 60 -14.36 -8.45 0.27
CA GLU A 60 -15.00 -8.90 1.50
C GLU A 60 -14.31 -10.14 2.10
N GLU A 61 -13.59 -10.91 1.28
CA GLU A 61 -12.82 -12.09 1.69
C GLU A 61 -11.35 -11.76 1.99
N VAL A 62 -10.94 -10.50 1.84
CA VAL A 62 -9.55 -10.08 2.08
C VAL A 62 -9.47 -9.10 3.24
N VAL A 63 -8.89 -9.55 4.34
CA VAL A 63 -8.59 -8.76 5.53
C VAL A 63 -7.13 -8.32 5.50
N VAL A 64 -6.90 -7.05 5.80
CA VAL A 64 -5.55 -6.46 5.90
C VAL A 64 -5.37 -5.92 7.30
N ALA A 65 -4.26 -6.28 7.93
CA ALA A 65 -3.86 -5.82 9.25
C ALA A 65 -2.40 -5.32 9.17
N PRO A 66 -2.19 -4.04 8.78
CA PRO A 66 -0.86 -3.45 8.75
C PRO A 66 -0.32 -3.35 10.19
N ILE A 67 1.00 -3.49 10.37
CA ILE A 67 1.68 -3.32 11.67
C ILE A 67 2.43 -1.99 11.79
N ASP A 68 2.56 -1.26 10.68
CA ASP A 68 3.10 0.10 10.57
C ASP A 68 2.18 0.98 9.70
N GLY A 69 2.39 2.30 9.66
CA GLY A 69 1.59 3.22 8.83
C GLY A 69 1.68 4.70 9.24
N GLU A 70 1.09 5.60 8.43
CA GLU A 70 0.98 7.02 8.78
C GLU A 70 -0.11 7.22 9.86
N ALA A 71 0.21 8.00 10.89
CA ALA A 71 -0.77 8.43 11.88
C ALA A 71 -1.86 9.28 11.20
N GLY A 72 -3.07 8.72 11.07
CA GLY A 72 -4.24 9.43 10.50
C GLY A 72 -4.91 8.74 9.30
N SER A 73 -4.47 7.56 8.86
CA SER A 73 -5.33 6.68 8.07
C SER A 73 -6.37 6.00 8.99
N ASP A 74 -7.55 5.67 8.46
CA ASP A 74 -8.60 4.96 9.22
C ASP A 74 -8.12 3.59 9.73
N ASP A 75 -7.03 3.07 9.15
CA ASP A 75 -6.39 1.80 9.46
C ASP A 75 -5.04 1.97 10.22
N ALA A 76 -4.76 3.17 10.73
CA ALA A 76 -3.42 3.55 11.24
C ALA A 76 -3.01 2.79 12.50
N VAL A 77 -1.85 2.12 12.42
CA VAL A 77 -1.04 1.74 13.58
C VAL A 77 0.01 2.82 13.81
N ALA A 78 0.38 3.02 15.08
CA ALA A 78 1.23 4.09 15.55
C ALA A 78 2.68 4.00 15.00
N TRP A 79 3.05 5.00 14.18
CA TRP A 79 4.38 5.57 13.87
C TRP A 79 5.23 4.94 12.74
N SER A 80 5.49 5.76 11.71
CA SER A 80 6.81 5.85 11.05
C SER A 80 7.07 7.32 10.71
N ASP A 81 8.25 7.87 11.04
CA ASP A 81 8.63 9.28 10.82
C ASP A 81 8.97 9.59 9.34
N GLY A 82 8.32 8.93 8.39
CA GLY A 82 8.67 8.99 6.96
C GLY A 82 9.96 8.23 6.59
N ALA A 83 10.50 7.41 7.49
CA ALA A 83 11.74 6.65 7.28
C ALA A 83 11.56 5.38 6.42
N GLU A 84 10.34 4.90 6.26
CA GLU A 84 10.05 3.65 5.54
C GLU A 84 9.68 3.90 4.07
N PRO A 85 10.07 3.01 3.15
CA PRO A 85 9.74 3.12 1.73
C PRO A 85 8.25 2.88 1.48
N ARG A 86 7.61 3.76 0.70
CA ARG A 86 6.21 3.66 0.31
C ARG A 86 6.05 3.69 -1.19
N ASN A 87 4.97 3.08 -1.68
CA ASN A 87 4.60 3.16 -3.08
C ASN A 87 3.82 4.45 -3.34
N LEU A 88 4.22 5.16 -4.39
CA LEU A 88 3.67 6.44 -4.81
C LEU A 88 3.15 6.33 -6.24
N PHE A 89 1.89 6.70 -6.45
CA PHE A 89 1.24 6.80 -7.75
C PHE A 89 1.39 8.21 -8.30
N CYS A 90 2.11 8.36 -9.40
CA CYS A 90 2.28 9.64 -10.07
C CYS A 90 0.98 10.08 -10.75
N ALA A 91 0.40 11.20 -10.30
CA ALA A 91 -0.79 11.78 -10.92
C ALA A 91 -0.57 12.28 -12.36
N HIS A 92 0.69 12.41 -12.81
CA HIS A 92 1.04 12.84 -14.16
C HIS A 92 1.12 11.67 -15.15
N CYS A 93 2.04 10.73 -14.94
CA CYS A 93 2.30 9.65 -15.88
C CYS A 93 1.63 8.32 -15.51
N HIS A 94 0.92 8.28 -14.38
CA HIS A 94 0.23 7.11 -13.85
C HIS A 94 1.14 5.90 -13.53
N GLN A 95 2.45 6.12 -13.49
CA GLN A 95 3.41 5.11 -13.02
C GLN A 95 3.45 5.12 -11.49
N THR A 96 3.53 3.91 -10.92
CA THR A 96 3.82 3.71 -9.50
C THR A 96 5.32 3.58 -9.30
N PHE A 97 5.87 4.22 -8.28
CA PHE A 97 7.29 4.12 -7.92
C PHE A 97 7.46 4.10 -6.40
N THR A 98 8.58 3.60 -5.91
CA THR A 98 8.85 3.53 -4.47
C THR A 98 9.77 4.67 -4.04
N ALA A 99 9.47 5.31 -2.91
CA ALA A 99 10.32 6.34 -2.32
C ALA A 99 10.19 6.34 -0.79
N VAL A 100 11.24 6.77 -0.09
CA VAL A 100 11.20 7.10 1.34
C VAL A 100 10.74 8.54 1.46
N ALA A 101 9.46 8.74 1.78
CA ALA A 101 8.83 10.05 1.87
C ALA A 101 7.55 9.97 2.72
N GLY A 102 7.37 10.95 3.60
CA GLY A 102 6.14 11.13 4.37
C GLY A 102 5.07 11.90 3.59
N VAL A 103 3.85 11.93 4.12
CA VAL A 103 2.78 12.77 3.58
C VAL A 103 3.20 14.23 3.64
N GLY A 104 3.06 14.93 2.52
CA GLY A 104 3.45 16.32 2.34
C GLY A 104 4.89 16.52 1.88
N ASP A 105 5.72 15.48 1.84
CA ASP A 105 7.10 15.60 1.34
C ASP A 105 7.13 15.76 -0.17
N ALA A 106 8.22 16.37 -0.65
CA ALA A 106 8.48 16.54 -2.08
C ALA A 106 9.27 15.33 -2.60
N VAL A 107 8.84 14.79 -3.74
CA VAL A 107 9.45 13.63 -4.40
C VAL A 107 9.57 13.89 -5.90
N THR A 108 10.60 13.32 -6.53
CA THR A 108 10.74 13.36 -8.00
C THR A 108 10.32 12.03 -8.59
N CYS A 109 9.39 12.05 -9.55
CA CYS A 109 9.00 10.82 -10.25
C CYS A 109 10.15 10.34 -11.15
N PRO A 110 10.66 9.11 -10.99
CA PRO A 110 11.77 8.60 -11.81
C PRO A 110 11.39 8.35 -13.27
N SER A 111 10.08 8.20 -13.56
CA SER A 111 9.60 7.96 -14.92
C SER A 111 9.41 9.24 -15.74
N CYS A 112 8.87 10.30 -15.14
CA CYS A 112 8.57 11.55 -15.87
C CYS A 112 9.41 12.76 -15.43
N GLY A 113 10.24 12.62 -14.40
CA GLY A 113 11.16 13.66 -13.92
C GLY A 113 10.51 14.81 -13.16
N LEU A 114 9.21 14.74 -12.88
CA LEU A 114 8.47 15.83 -12.26
C LEU A 114 8.52 15.81 -10.74
N SER A 115 8.65 17.00 -10.15
CA SER A 115 8.54 17.21 -8.71
C SER A 115 7.08 17.22 -8.27
N LEU A 116 6.76 16.37 -7.31
CA LEU A 116 5.42 16.10 -6.80
C LEU A 116 5.43 16.23 -5.26
N SER A 117 4.26 16.42 -4.66
CA SER A 117 4.08 16.26 -3.21
C SER A 117 3.25 15.02 -2.93
N VAL A 118 3.65 14.27 -1.91
CA VAL A 118 2.91 13.10 -1.41
C VAL A 118 1.63 13.59 -0.75
N HIS A 119 0.49 13.14 -1.24
CA HIS A 119 -0.81 13.44 -0.65
C HIS A 119 -1.26 12.31 0.29
N TYR A 120 -2.06 12.64 1.30
CA TYR A 120 -2.64 11.67 2.24
C TYR A 120 -3.61 10.66 1.59
N ASN A 121 -3.93 10.81 0.30
CA ASN A 121 -4.87 9.91 -0.38
C ASN A 121 -4.15 8.61 -0.74
N PHE A 122 -4.45 7.54 -0.01
CA PHE A 122 -3.98 6.19 -0.31
C PHE A 122 -4.99 5.42 -1.16
N SER A 123 -4.52 4.84 -2.26
CA SER A 123 -5.33 3.95 -3.10
C SER A 123 -5.16 2.51 -2.65
N ARG A 124 -6.16 1.96 -1.95
CA ARG A 124 -6.20 0.54 -1.57
C ARG A 124 -6.17 -0.43 -2.75
N ARG A 125 -6.61 0.01 -3.94
CA ARG A 125 -6.56 -0.80 -5.18
C ARG A 125 -5.17 -0.84 -5.80
N ARG A 126 -4.39 0.24 -5.68
CA ARG A 126 -3.04 0.34 -6.26
C ARG A 126 -1.93 0.11 -5.23
N ALA A 127 -2.30 -0.05 -3.96
CA ALA A 127 -1.38 -0.09 -2.83
C ALA A 127 -0.39 1.09 -2.84
N ALA A 128 -0.86 2.31 -3.15
CA ALA A 128 0.00 3.46 -3.35
C ALA A 128 -0.65 4.79 -2.93
N TYR A 129 0.15 5.69 -2.36
CA TYR A 129 -0.23 7.09 -2.10
C TYR A 129 -0.23 7.92 -3.37
N LEU A 130 -1.13 8.89 -3.46
CA LEU A 130 -1.17 9.83 -4.58
C LEU A 130 -0.02 10.84 -4.47
N ALA A 131 0.88 10.85 -5.46
CA ALA A 131 1.87 11.92 -5.64
C ALA A 131 1.37 12.88 -6.73
N LYS A 132 1.04 14.11 -6.35
CA LYS A 132 0.46 15.13 -7.25
C LYS A 132 1.35 16.35 -7.37
N TYR A 133 1.16 17.12 -8.43
CA TYR A 133 1.86 18.38 -8.63
C TYR A 133 1.71 19.33 -7.44
N VAL A 134 2.79 20.01 -7.12
CA VAL A 134 2.77 21.17 -6.22
C VAL A 134 2.57 22.42 -7.07
N SER A 135 1.45 23.13 -6.89
CA SER A 135 1.33 24.46 -7.47
C SER A 135 2.32 25.41 -6.77
N LYS A 136 2.86 26.39 -7.50
CA LYS A 136 3.82 27.38 -6.95
C LYS A 136 3.36 28.07 -5.67
N ASP A 137 2.05 28.17 -5.42
CA ASP A 137 1.49 28.80 -4.21
C ASP A 137 1.65 27.96 -2.92
N SER A 138 1.95 26.67 -3.02
CA SER A 138 1.96 25.77 -1.86
C SER A 138 3.28 25.75 -1.09
N LEU A 139 4.34 26.39 -1.62
CA LEU A 139 5.68 26.44 -0.99
C LEU A 139 5.84 27.58 0.04
N VAL A 140 4.85 28.47 0.17
CA VAL A 140 4.98 29.68 1.00
C VAL A 140 4.72 29.42 2.49
N ASN A 141 4.13 28.29 2.90
CA ASN A 141 3.62 28.12 4.27
C ASN A 141 4.42 27.19 5.21
N ARG A 142 5.72 26.95 4.94
CA ARG A 142 6.62 26.22 5.88
C ARG A 142 7.80 27.06 6.36
N GLY A 143 7.57 28.35 6.57
CA GLY A 143 8.62 29.29 6.95
C GLY A 143 8.21 30.31 8.01
N SER A 144 7.25 30.03 8.89
CA SER A 144 6.98 30.89 10.07
C SER A 144 6.26 30.14 11.19
N ARG A 145 7.01 29.66 12.18
CA ARG A 145 6.51 29.54 13.55
C ARG A 145 7.51 30.26 14.47
N PRO A 146 7.08 31.26 15.25
CA PRO A 146 7.91 31.87 16.29
C PRO A 146 8.19 30.90 17.42
#